data_AF-A0A4R5L2W9-F1
#
_entry.id   AF-A0A4R5L2W9-F1
#
_cell.length_a   1.000
_cell.length_b   1.000
_cell.length_c   1.000
_cell.angle_alpha   90.00
_cell.angle_beta   90.00
_cell.angle_gamma   90.00
#
_symmetry.space_group_name_H-M   'P 1'
#
loop_
_entity.id
_entity.type
_entity.pdbx_description
1 polymer ?
#
loop_
_entity_poly.entity_id
_entity_poly.type
_entity_poly.pdbx_seq_one_letter_code
_entity_poly.pdbx_strand_id
1 'polypeptide(L)'
;MFSPGCLAGNFARNRIWPATAGDANSALTIAAGYPVVQNPNSAFFGSTGSPAAVVNRVPSNNTVAPVYSGYASANSMGVFSAAATWTTGSGTAGVVNSNTRFRNFGELSSGPSPRGLSGAAMFNNVEVNFRYQFTPILLWGVAYNYTHGNAMLGKSGATYNQFATGLDYLLSKR
;
A
#
# COMPACT_ATOMS: atom_id res chain seq x y z
N MET A 1 -10.14 -12.94 0.57
CA MET A 1 -9.77 -13.94 -0.47
C MET A 1 -8.33 -14.37 -0.25
N PHE A 2 -8.05 -15.67 -0.12
CA PHE A 2 -6.70 -16.20 0.15
C PHE A 2 -6.00 -16.61 -1.14
N SER A 3 -4.69 -16.36 -1.26
CA SER A 3 -3.85 -16.79 -2.39
C SER A 3 -2.74 -17.72 -1.91
N PRO A 4 -2.79 -19.04 -2.21
CA PRO A 4 -1.68 -19.94 -1.98
C PRO A 4 -0.58 -19.60 -3.00
N GLY A 5 0.66 -19.34 -2.57
CA GLY A 5 1.71 -18.72 -3.39
C GLY A 5 2.29 -19.50 -4.57
N CYS A 6 1.52 -20.44 -5.13
CA CYS A 6 1.77 -21.21 -6.36
C CYS A 6 3.14 -21.89 -6.46
N LEU A 7 3.82 -22.14 -5.35
CA LEU A 7 5.08 -22.87 -5.31
C LEU A 7 4.81 -24.36 -5.02
N ALA A 8 5.10 -25.23 -5.98
CA ALA A 8 4.92 -26.67 -5.81
C ALA A 8 5.70 -27.17 -4.58
N GLY A 9 5.01 -27.89 -3.68
CA GLY A 9 5.60 -28.41 -2.44
C GLY A 9 5.85 -27.39 -1.32
N ASN A 10 5.52 -26.10 -1.51
CA ASN A 10 5.68 -25.08 -0.47
C ASN A 10 4.55 -24.03 -0.50
N PHE A 11 3.45 -24.35 0.19
CA PHE A 11 2.26 -23.49 0.28
C PHE A 11 2.43 -22.28 1.22
N ALA A 12 3.50 -22.24 2.02
CA ALA A 12 3.77 -21.15 2.95
C ALA A 12 4.48 -19.98 2.27
N ARG A 13 5.26 -20.25 1.21
CA ARG A 13 5.99 -19.25 0.45
C ARG A 13 5.05 -18.49 -0.50
N ASN A 14 5.29 -17.19 -0.66
CA ASN A 14 4.59 -16.30 -1.61
C ASN A 14 3.07 -16.19 -1.39
N ARG A 15 2.62 -16.48 -0.18
CA ARG A 15 1.19 -16.51 0.17
C ARG A 15 0.67 -15.12 0.52
N ILE A 16 -0.57 -14.84 0.13
CA ILE A 16 -1.27 -13.60 0.49
C ILE A 16 -2.56 -13.96 1.22
N TRP A 17 -2.78 -13.33 2.36
CA TRP A 17 -4.06 -13.42 3.06
C TRP A 17 -4.50 -12.04 3.54
N PRO A 18 -5.69 -11.59 3.13
CA PRO A 18 -6.32 -10.38 3.60
C PRO A 18 -7.46 -10.69 4.58
N ALA A 19 -7.58 -9.85 5.59
CA ALA A 19 -8.77 -9.70 6.40
C ALA A 19 -9.31 -8.28 6.22
N THR A 20 -10.61 -8.13 5.99
CA THR A 20 -11.27 -6.83 5.81
C THR A 20 -12.63 -6.85 6.45
N ALA A 21 -13.03 -5.75 7.06
CA ALA A 21 -14.37 -5.55 7.61
C ALA A 21 -14.79 -4.10 7.35
N GLY A 22 -16.09 -3.87 7.23
CA GLY A 22 -16.62 -2.53 7.04
C GLY A 22 -18.12 -2.51 7.29
N ASP A 23 -18.61 -1.31 7.55
CA ASP A 23 -20.02 -1.05 7.74
C ASP A 23 -20.39 0.28 7.08
N ALA A 24 -21.62 0.38 6.61
CA ALA A 24 -22.11 1.55 5.90
C ALA A 24 -23.55 1.84 6.26
N ASN A 25 -23.84 3.11 6.51
CA ASN A 25 -25.18 3.65 6.62
C ASN A 25 -25.36 4.81 5.61
N SER A 26 -26.49 5.52 5.70
CA SER A 26 -26.88 6.54 4.73
C SER A 26 -25.89 7.70 4.60
N ALA A 27 -25.15 8.04 5.65
CA ALA A 27 -24.22 9.15 5.65
C ALA A 27 -22.77 8.72 5.89
N LEU A 28 -22.54 7.67 6.66
CA LEU A 28 -21.22 7.25 7.11
C LEU A 28 -20.88 5.86 6.56
N THR A 29 -19.68 5.73 6.01
CA THR A 29 -19.07 4.45 5.66
C THR A 29 -17.74 4.33 6.39
N ILE A 30 -17.51 3.18 7.05
CA ILE A 30 -16.25 2.86 7.70
C ILE A 30 -15.73 1.51 7.20
N ALA A 31 -14.42 1.38 7.07
CA ALA A 31 -13.80 0.13 6.66
C ALA A 31 -12.40 0.00 7.27
N ALA A 32 -11.98 -1.23 7.49
CA ALA A 32 -10.63 -1.57 7.89
C ALA A 32 -10.16 -2.84 7.16
N GLY A 33 -8.85 -2.94 6.95
CA GLY A 33 -8.23 -4.04 6.25
C GLY A 33 -6.81 -4.31 6.73
N TYR A 34 -6.43 -5.58 6.74
CA TYR A 34 -5.09 -6.06 7.05
C TYR A 34 -4.66 -7.19 6.12
N PRO A 35 -4.19 -6.89 4.89
CA PRO A 35 -3.44 -7.84 4.09
C PRO A 35 -2.04 -8.11 4.64
N VAL A 36 -1.67 -9.39 4.60
CA VAL A 36 -0.31 -9.86 4.83
C VAL A 36 0.16 -10.67 3.63
N VAL A 37 1.35 -10.32 3.15
CA VAL A 37 2.01 -10.87 1.97
C VAL A 37 3.34 -11.48 2.42
N GLN A 38 3.54 -12.76 2.14
CA GLN A 38 4.85 -13.42 2.30
C GLN A 38 5.68 -13.23 1.03
N ASN A 39 6.96 -12.90 1.18
CA ASN A 39 7.90 -12.53 0.11
C ASN A 39 7.29 -11.52 -0.88
N PRO A 40 6.95 -10.30 -0.44
CA PRO A 40 6.28 -9.29 -1.26
C PRO A 40 6.96 -9.03 -2.62
N ASN A 41 8.30 -9.09 -2.67
CA ASN A 41 9.06 -8.90 -3.91
C ASN A 41 8.62 -9.85 -5.02
N SER A 42 8.42 -11.13 -4.72
CA SER A 42 7.97 -12.11 -5.72
C SER A 42 6.45 -12.27 -5.76
N ALA A 43 5.80 -12.28 -4.60
CA ALA A 43 4.38 -12.62 -4.48
C ALA A 43 3.41 -11.52 -4.89
N PHE A 44 3.81 -10.25 -4.73
CA PHE A 44 2.97 -9.09 -5.01
C PHE A 44 3.56 -8.21 -6.11
N PHE A 45 4.83 -7.83 -5.99
CA PHE A 45 5.47 -6.96 -6.99
C PHE A 45 5.90 -7.72 -8.26
N GLY A 46 6.25 -9.00 -8.13
CA GLY A 46 6.62 -9.87 -9.25
C GLY A 46 5.45 -10.55 -9.95
N SER A 47 4.21 -10.39 -9.48
CA SER A 47 3.03 -11.04 -10.08
C SER A 47 2.47 -10.31 -11.31
N THR A 48 3.23 -9.37 -11.89
CA THR A 48 2.82 -8.48 -12.99
C THR A 48 2.97 -9.11 -14.37
N GLY A 49 3.25 -10.41 -14.47
CA GLY A 49 3.44 -11.14 -15.73
C GLY A 49 4.85 -11.01 -16.36
N SER A 50 5.68 -10.08 -15.87
CA SER A 50 7.08 -9.94 -16.24
C SER A 50 7.97 -9.80 -14.98
N PRO A 51 8.10 -10.87 -14.17
CA PRO A 51 8.96 -10.83 -12.99
C PRO A 51 10.42 -10.63 -13.37
N ALA A 52 11.14 -9.87 -12.55
CA ALA A 52 12.58 -9.70 -12.68
C ALA A 52 13.30 -11.07 -12.58
N ALA A 53 14.36 -11.23 -13.37
CA ALA A 53 15.08 -12.50 -13.50
C ALA A 53 15.63 -13.01 -12.16
N VAL A 54 15.71 -14.33 -12.00
CA VAL A 54 16.41 -14.96 -10.87
C VAL A 54 17.88 -15.12 -11.23
N VAL A 55 18.78 -14.56 -10.43
CA VAL A 55 20.23 -14.66 -10.62
C VAL A 55 20.82 -15.34 -9.40
N ASN A 56 21.64 -16.39 -9.58
CA ASN A 56 22.25 -17.15 -8.48
C ASN A 56 21.25 -17.62 -7.41
N ARG A 57 20.06 -18.07 -7.83
CA ARG A 57 18.93 -18.49 -6.97
C ARG A 57 18.31 -17.38 -6.09
N VAL A 58 18.66 -16.12 -6.34
CA VAL A 58 18.07 -14.94 -5.69
C VAL A 58 17.10 -14.26 -6.66
N PRO A 59 15.82 -14.08 -6.29
CA PRO A 59 14.90 -13.28 -7.10
C PRO A 59 15.43 -11.84 -7.20
N SER A 60 15.49 -11.25 -8.39
CA SER A 60 15.88 -9.84 -8.52
C SER A 60 14.81 -8.90 -7.94
N ASN A 61 15.14 -7.62 -7.89
CA ASN A 61 14.26 -6.59 -7.34
C ASN A 61 13.09 -6.27 -8.29
N ASN A 62 11.86 -6.57 -7.88
CA ASN A 62 10.62 -6.24 -8.60
C ASN A 62 9.98 -4.93 -8.09
N THR A 63 10.53 -4.33 -7.04
CA THR A 63 10.04 -3.06 -6.47
C THR A 63 10.67 -1.87 -7.19
N VAL A 64 9.88 -1.23 -8.05
CA VAL A 64 10.34 -0.13 -8.92
C VAL A 64 10.46 1.20 -8.16
N ALA A 65 9.61 1.46 -7.17
CA ALA A 65 9.63 2.74 -6.47
C ALA A 65 10.80 2.83 -5.47
N PRO A 66 11.59 3.93 -5.49
CA PRO A 66 12.74 4.12 -4.59
C PRO A 66 12.40 4.04 -3.09
N VAL A 67 11.17 4.41 -2.73
CA VAL A 67 10.71 4.47 -1.33
C VAL A 67 10.74 3.09 -0.66
N TYR A 68 10.45 2.02 -1.40
CA TYR A 68 10.39 0.67 -0.86
C TYR A 68 11.32 -0.33 -1.57
N SER A 69 12.08 0.10 -2.57
CA SER A 69 12.99 -0.78 -3.33
C SER A 69 14.09 -1.42 -2.48
N GLY A 70 14.45 -0.79 -1.35
CA GLY A 70 15.40 -1.34 -0.39
C GLY A 70 14.90 -2.57 0.38
N TYR A 71 13.59 -2.85 0.38
CA TYR A 71 12.99 -3.93 1.16
C TYR A 71 12.61 -5.15 0.32
N ALA A 72 13.20 -5.29 -0.88
CA ALA A 72 12.95 -6.42 -1.76
C ALA A 72 13.30 -7.78 -1.10
N SER A 73 14.22 -7.80 -0.13
CA SER A 73 14.55 -9.00 0.65
C SER A 73 13.64 -9.26 1.86
N ALA A 74 12.54 -8.49 2.03
CA ALA A 74 11.61 -8.71 3.13
C ALA A 74 10.93 -10.07 3.04
N ASN A 75 10.92 -10.80 4.16
CA ASN A 75 10.20 -12.07 4.26
C ASN A 75 8.68 -11.83 4.31
N SER A 76 8.22 -10.74 4.93
CA SER A 76 6.79 -10.40 4.96
C SER A 76 6.51 -8.90 4.87
N MET A 77 5.37 -8.57 4.27
CA MET A 77 4.78 -7.23 4.26
C MET A 77 3.36 -7.31 4.82
N GLY A 78 3.04 -6.51 5.83
CA GLY A 78 1.67 -6.33 6.32
C GLY A 78 1.23 -4.88 6.13
N VAL A 79 0.01 -4.65 5.67
CA VAL A 79 -0.55 -3.31 5.54
C VAL A 79 -1.81 -3.25 6.38
N PHE A 80 -1.78 -2.53 7.50
CA PHE A 80 -3.01 -2.17 8.17
C PHE A 80 -3.58 -0.90 7.54
N SER A 81 -4.88 -0.85 7.32
CA SER A 81 -5.57 0.31 6.79
C SER A 81 -6.93 0.46 7.46
N ALA A 82 -7.32 1.70 7.72
CA ALA A 82 -8.63 2.07 8.20
C ALA A 82 -9.08 3.33 7.46
N ALA A 83 -10.35 3.39 7.09
CA ALA A 83 -10.94 4.49 6.36
C ALA A 83 -12.32 4.82 6.92
N ALA A 84 -12.67 6.10 6.88
CA ALA A 84 -14.00 6.59 7.17
C ALA A 84 -14.37 7.68 6.17
N THR A 85 -15.60 7.62 5.68
CA THR A 85 -16.14 8.57 4.72
C THR A 85 -17.50 9.03 5.20
N TRP A 86 -17.69 10.35 5.26
CA TRP A 86 -18.95 10.97 5.65
C TRP A 86 -19.48 11.82 4.50
N THR A 87 -20.72 11.53 4.09
CA THR A 87 -21.44 12.26 3.04
C THR A 87 -22.62 13.01 3.65
N THR A 88 -22.74 14.30 3.30
CA THR A 88 -23.87 15.15 3.69
C THR A 88 -24.20 16.12 2.56
N GLY A 89 -25.45 16.07 2.07
CA GLY A 89 -25.86 16.83 0.89
C GLY A 89 -24.97 16.54 -0.32
N SER A 90 -24.38 17.59 -0.88
CA SER A 90 -23.44 17.52 -2.01
C SER A 90 -21.98 17.31 -1.60
N GLY A 91 -21.66 17.27 -0.31
CA GLY A 91 -20.30 17.15 0.20
C GLY A 91 -19.99 15.73 0.67
N THR A 92 -18.76 15.28 0.39
CA THR A 92 -18.20 14.06 1.00
C THR A 92 -16.82 14.38 1.56
N ALA A 93 -16.60 14.09 2.84
CA ALA A 93 -15.30 14.12 3.48
C ALA A 93 -14.83 12.70 3.76
N GLY A 94 -13.52 12.46 3.65
CA GLY A 94 -12.91 11.17 3.90
C GLY A 94 -11.61 11.30 4.67
N VAL A 95 -11.31 10.26 5.44
CA VAL A 95 -10.00 10.07 6.08
C VAL A 95 -9.57 8.63 5.87
N VAL A 96 -8.29 8.44 5.58
CA VAL A 96 -7.66 7.13 5.44
C VAL A 96 -6.38 7.12 6.24
N ASN A 97 -6.21 6.14 7.11
CA ASN A 97 -4.96 5.86 7.79
C ASN A 97 -4.43 4.50 7.34
N SER A 98 -3.13 4.41 7.10
CA SER A 98 -2.49 3.13 6.88
C SER A 98 -1.12 3.02 7.56
N ASN A 99 -0.76 1.79 7.90
CA ASN A 99 0.52 1.40 8.47
C ASN A 99 1.06 0.19 7.70
N THR A 100 2.06 0.41 6.85
CA THR A 100 2.72 -0.65 6.09
C THR A 100 4.00 -1.06 6.81
N ARG A 101 4.15 -2.36 7.08
CA ARG A 101 5.32 -2.94 7.75
C ARG A 101 6.00 -3.99 6.89
N PHE A 102 7.28 -3.79 6.58
CA PHE A 102 8.16 -4.82 6.04
C PHE A 102 8.94 -5.45 7.20
N ARG A 103 8.95 -6.77 7.31
CA ARG A 103 9.63 -7.48 8.41
C ARG A 103 10.64 -8.48 7.87
N ASN A 104 11.69 -8.69 8.65
CA ASN A 104 12.73 -9.69 8.43
C ASN A 104 13.31 -9.60 7.01
N PHE A 105 13.71 -8.40 6.58
CA PHE A 105 14.51 -8.25 5.37
C PHE A 105 15.99 -8.54 5.66
N GLY A 106 16.75 -8.83 4.61
CA GLY A 106 18.14 -9.31 4.70
C GLY A 106 18.33 -10.75 4.24
N GLU A 107 17.26 -11.51 4.04
CA GLU A 107 17.32 -12.89 3.54
C GLU A 107 17.33 -12.91 2.01
N LEU A 108 18.41 -13.44 1.42
CA LEU A 108 18.58 -13.50 -0.04
C LEU A 108 17.57 -14.43 -0.73
N SER A 109 16.91 -15.32 0.02
CA SER A 109 15.85 -16.19 -0.50
C SER A 109 14.59 -15.42 -0.89
N SER A 110 14.36 -14.23 -0.31
CA SER A 110 13.19 -13.36 -0.58
C SER A 110 13.48 -12.28 -1.63
N GLY A 111 14.73 -11.89 -1.80
CA GLY A 111 15.16 -10.90 -2.79
C GLY A 111 16.56 -10.34 -2.50
N PRO A 112 17.05 -9.39 -3.31
CA PRO A 112 18.39 -8.87 -3.13
C PRO A 112 18.49 -7.95 -1.91
N SER A 113 19.63 -7.97 -1.22
CA SER A 113 19.96 -7.04 -0.14
C SER A 113 21.34 -6.39 -0.38
N PRO A 114 21.47 -5.52 -1.40
CA PRO A 114 22.77 -4.95 -1.79
C PRO A 114 23.36 -4.03 -0.72
N ARG A 115 22.53 -3.51 0.20
CA ARG A 115 22.93 -2.68 1.33
C ARG A 115 23.02 -3.45 2.65
N GLY A 116 22.87 -4.78 2.63
CA GLY A 116 22.90 -5.62 3.83
C GLY A 116 21.87 -5.21 4.88
N LEU A 117 20.73 -4.65 4.45
CA LEU A 117 19.69 -4.18 5.37
C LEU A 117 19.10 -5.37 6.11
N SER A 118 18.92 -5.22 7.43
CA SER A 118 18.21 -6.18 8.27
C SER A 118 17.27 -5.47 9.24
N GLY A 119 16.22 -6.16 9.68
CA GLY A 119 15.25 -5.65 10.65
C GLY A 119 13.84 -5.42 10.09
N ALA A 120 13.18 -4.36 10.54
CA ALA A 120 11.78 -4.05 10.21
C ALA A 120 11.57 -2.57 9.85
N ALA A 121 10.81 -2.32 8.77
CA ALA A 121 10.50 -1.01 8.23
C ALA A 121 9.03 -0.73 8.36
N MET A 122 8.69 0.51 8.67
CA MET A 122 7.33 0.95 8.89
C MET A 122 7.10 2.27 8.17
N PHE A 123 5.98 2.34 7.46
CA PHE A 123 5.49 3.55 6.80
C PHE A 123 4.09 3.84 7.34
N ASN A 124 3.89 5.04 7.84
CA ASN A 124 2.59 5.54 8.25
C ASN A 124 2.10 6.52 7.21
N ASN A 125 0.86 6.35 6.74
CA ASN A 125 0.19 7.31 5.89
C ASN A 125 -1.10 7.79 6.54
N VAL A 126 -1.38 9.08 6.41
CA VAL A 126 -2.68 9.68 6.72
C VAL A 126 -3.10 10.51 5.53
N GLU A 127 -4.25 10.19 4.96
CA GLU A 127 -4.92 11.01 3.96
C GLU A 127 -6.16 11.63 4.57
N VAL A 128 -6.37 12.92 4.31
CA VAL A 128 -7.68 13.57 4.45
C VAL A 128 -8.09 14.08 3.08
N ASN A 129 -9.35 13.87 2.71
CA ASN A 129 -9.89 14.31 1.44
C ASN A 129 -11.29 14.89 1.61
N PHE A 130 -11.63 15.78 0.68
CA PHE A 130 -12.94 16.38 0.59
C PHE A 130 -13.32 16.56 -0.87
N ARG A 131 -14.57 16.26 -1.20
CA ARG A 131 -15.17 16.54 -2.50
C ARG A 131 -16.51 17.24 -2.34
N TYR A 132 -16.83 18.09 -3.29
CA TYR A 132 -18.10 18.81 -3.34
C TYR A 132 -18.69 18.80 -4.75
N GLN A 133 -19.95 18.39 -4.85
CA GLN A 133 -20.72 18.37 -6.09
C GLN A 133 -21.52 19.67 -6.24
N PHE A 134 -20.99 20.62 -7.02
CA PHE A 134 -21.68 21.90 -7.26
C PHE A 134 -22.95 21.72 -8.09
N THR A 135 -22.88 20.90 -9.13
CA THR A 135 -23.99 20.51 -10.00
C THR A 135 -23.78 19.06 -10.44
N PRO A 136 -24.76 18.34 -11.02
CA PRO A 136 -24.54 16.96 -11.49
C PRO A 136 -23.40 16.78 -12.51
N ILE A 137 -22.87 17.87 -13.08
CA ILE A 137 -21.79 17.86 -14.06
C ILE A 137 -20.51 18.54 -13.57
N LEU A 138 -20.50 19.16 -12.39
CA LEU A 138 -19.36 19.91 -11.88
C LEU A 138 -19.02 19.45 -10.46
N LEU A 139 -17.83 18.88 -10.31
CA LEU A 139 -17.28 18.40 -9.05
C LEU A 139 -15.93 19.06 -8.78
N TRP A 140 -15.68 19.38 -7.52
CA TRP A 140 -14.36 19.77 -7.05
C TRP A 140 -13.89 18.82 -5.96
N GLY A 141 -12.58 18.58 -5.93
CA GLY A 141 -11.92 17.74 -4.95
C GLY A 141 -10.64 18.36 -4.42
N VAL A 142 -10.32 18.03 -3.18
CA VAL A 142 -9.06 18.34 -2.53
C VAL A 142 -8.64 17.19 -1.63
N ALA A 143 -7.34 16.93 -1.57
CA ALA A 143 -6.76 15.92 -0.69
C ALA A 143 -5.40 16.37 -0.16
N TYR A 144 -5.10 15.91 1.04
CA TYR A 144 -3.80 16.05 1.67
C TYR A 144 -3.33 14.70 2.18
N ASN A 145 -2.13 14.33 1.79
CA ASN A 145 -1.46 13.09 2.15
C ASN A 145 -0.20 13.39 2.96
N TYR A 146 -0.13 12.80 4.15
CA TYR A 146 1.04 12.80 5.00
C TYR A 146 1.60 11.39 5.11
N THR A 147 2.81 11.16 4.61
CA THR A 147 3.50 9.88 4.73
C THR A 147 4.79 10.05 5.52
N HIS A 148 5.02 9.19 6.51
CA HIS A 148 6.26 9.15 7.27
C HIS A 148 6.81 7.72 7.37
N GLY A 149 8.02 7.52 6.88
CA GLY A 149 8.79 6.30 7.11
C GLY A 149 9.50 6.33 8.45
N ASN A 150 9.74 5.19 9.07
CA ASN A 150 10.52 5.10 10.30
C ASN A 150 12.03 5.29 10.05
N ALA A 151 12.75 5.64 11.12
CA ALA A 151 14.21 5.71 11.08
C ALA A 151 14.83 4.32 10.80
N MET A 152 15.91 4.31 10.02
CA MET A 152 16.59 3.11 9.53
C MET A 152 18.09 3.33 9.58
N LEU A 153 18.83 2.40 10.18
CA LEU A 153 20.30 2.42 10.24
C LEU A 153 20.87 3.78 10.72
N GLY A 154 20.27 4.36 11.76
CA GLY A 154 20.69 5.65 12.31
C GLY A 154 20.33 6.88 11.46
N LYS A 155 19.60 6.72 10.35
CA LYS A 155 19.06 7.83 9.56
C LYS A 155 17.60 8.09 9.92
N SER A 156 17.25 9.37 10.04
CA SER A 156 15.84 9.79 10.18
C SER A 156 15.03 9.28 8.99
N GLY A 157 13.79 8.89 9.27
CA GLY A 157 12.86 8.48 8.22
C GLY A 157 12.44 9.65 7.34
N ALA A 158 12.05 9.34 6.10
CA ALA A 158 11.58 10.32 5.14
C ALA A 158 10.13 10.73 5.43
N THR A 159 9.85 12.03 5.34
CA THR A 159 8.51 12.60 5.44
C THR A 159 8.10 13.18 4.10
N TYR A 160 6.89 12.85 3.65
CA TYR A 160 6.29 13.38 2.43
C TYR A 160 4.97 14.06 2.78
N ASN A 161 4.79 15.25 2.24
CA ASN A 161 3.56 16.02 2.33
C ASN A 161 3.10 16.29 0.90
N GLN A 162 1.94 15.76 0.53
CA GLN A 162 1.41 15.89 -0.83
C GLN A 162 0.03 16.52 -0.76
N PHE A 163 -0.14 17.57 -1.54
CA PHE A 163 -1.42 18.25 -1.70
C PHE A 163 -1.90 18.05 -3.13
N ALA A 164 -3.19 17.74 -3.27
CA ALA A 164 -3.83 17.59 -4.56
C ALA A 164 -5.17 18.33 -4.53
N THR A 165 -5.51 19.00 -5.63
CA THR A 165 -6.84 19.56 -5.85
C THR A 165 -7.17 19.49 -7.33
N GLY A 166 -8.45 19.38 -7.65
CA GLY A 166 -8.91 19.23 -9.02
C GLY A 166 -10.37 19.58 -9.16
N LEU A 167 -10.77 19.85 -10.39
CA LEU A 167 -12.13 20.16 -10.77
C LEU A 167 -12.46 19.32 -12.00
N ASP A 168 -13.53 18.55 -11.89
CA ASP A 168 -14.02 17.67 -12.94
C ASP A 168 -15.31 18.25 -13.53
N TYR A 169 -15.32 18.42 -14.85
CA TYR A 169 -16.50 18.80 -15.61
C TYR A 169 -16.95 17.63 -16.49
N LEU A 170 -18.07 17.01 -16.12
CA LEU A 170 -18.61 15.84 -16.79
C LEU A 170 -19.36 16.28 -18.07
N LEU A 171 -18.72 16.07 -19.21
CA LEU A 171 -19.28 16.39 -20.54
C LEU A 171 -20.50 15.53 -20.91
N SER A 172 -20.65 14.36 -20.28
CA SER A 172 -21.75 13.43 -20.51
C SER A 172 -22.03 12.59 -19.26
N LYS A 173 -23.27 12.12 -19.12
CA LYS A 173 -23.72 11.22 -18.05
C LYS A 173 -23.55 9.72 -18.39
N ARG A 174 -23.02 9.39 -19.58
CA ARG A 174 -22.89 8.00 -20.06
C ARG A 174 -21.73 7.27 -19.42
#